data_AF-A0A830ERI9-F1
#
_entry.id   AF-A0A830ERI9-F1
#
_cell.length_a   1.000
_cell.length_b   1.000
_cell.length_c   1.000
_cell.angle_alpha   90.00
_cell.angle_beta   90.00
_cell.angle_gamma   90.00
#
_symmetry.space_group_name_H-M   'P 1'
#
loop_
_entity.id
_entity.type
_entity.pdbx_description
1 polymer ?
#
loop_
_entity_poly.entity_id
_entity_poly.type
_entity_poly.pdbx_seq_one_letter_code
_entity_poly.pdbx_strand_id
1 'polypeptide(L)'
;MFQEALSYPRDSDSAVKTIAIGGVLLLLSFLVVPVFFVFGYIVRTLRAVLNGEAEPPVFDDWGDLGMDGLKVFAIGFVYSLIPAAIALVAVFASGATLGLGGNGAGSGLAVGLIALVATLAMTVLSLAIAYVLPAAIVAYVRTDSIAAAFAPAELRRLAFSRTYATGWLVAFGISLLAGVVIGVLNAVVIGAVLVPFVTFYANVAGTYAVGTAVRDMPVVDAGDETPDAQPAA
;
A
#
# COMPACT_ATOMS: atom_id res chain seq x y z
N MET A 1 2.93 0.69 20.36
CA MET A 1 2.79 0.59 18.88
C MET A 1 3.94 -0.13 18.16
N PHE A 2 5.19 0.37 18.11
CA PHE A 2 6.23 -0.31 17.30
C PHE A 2 6.52 -1.76 17.74
N GLN A 3 6.71 -1.98 19.04
CA GLN A 3 6.94 -3.31 19.59
C GLN A 3 5.72 -4.23 19.44
N GLU A 4 4.52 -3.72 19.71
CA GLU A 4 3.25 -4.44 19.50
C GLU A 4 3.06 -4.83 18.02
N ALA A 5 3.37 -3.93 17.08
CA ALA A 5 3.30 -4.24 15.66
C ALA A 5 4.26 -5.36 15.27
N LEU A 6 5.46 -5.39 15.86
CA LEU A 6 6.41 -6.48 15.65
C LEU A 6 6.02 -7.77 16.38
N SER A 7 5.28 -7.74 17.50
CA SER A 7 4.81 -8.96 18.17
C SER A 7 3.57 -9.54 17.51
N TYR A 8 2.69 -8.69 16.97
CA TYR A 8 1.37 -9.06 16.48
C TYR A 8 1.34 -10.27 15.52
N PRO A 9 2.21 -10.41 14.50
CA PRO A 9 2.19 -11.60 13.65
C PRO A 9 2.48 -12.92 14.37
N ARG A 10 2.99 -12.87 15.61
CA ARG A 10 3.29 -14.02 16.49
C ARG A 10 2.30 -14.20 17.63
N ASP A 11 1.40 -13.24 17.83
CA ASP A 11 0.42 -13.25 18.92
C ASP A 11 -0.78 -14.15 18.57
N SER A 12 -0.52 -15.39 18.10
CA SER A 12 -1.53 -16.44 17.92
C SER A 12 -0.89 -17.84 17.93
N ASP A 13 -1.66 -18.85 18.33
CA ASP A 13 -1.24 -20.26 18.28
C ASP A 13 -0.98 -20.75 16.85
N SER A 14 -1.58 -20.09 15.85
CA SER A 14 -1.45 -20.43 14.44
C SER A 14 -0.39 -19.61 13.69
N ALA A 15 0.37 -18.75 14.38
CA ALA A 15 1.31 -17.80 13.78
C ALA A 15 2.27 -18.46 12.77
N VAL A 16 2.85 -19.60 13.12
CA VAL A 16 3.77 -20.32 12.22
C VAL A 16 3.06 -20.76 10.94
N LYS A 17 1.84 -21.29 11.05
CA LYS A 17 1.04 -21.73 9.90
C LYS A 17 0.68 -20.53 9.01
N THR A 18 0.26 -19.43 9.62
CA THR A 18 -0.11 -18.20 8.90
C THR A 18 1.08 -17.59 8.17
N ILE A 19 2.23 -17.45 8.83
CA ILE A 19 3.47 -16.95 8.21
C ILE A 19 3.94 -17.90 7.11
N ALA A 20 3.83 -19.22 7.33
CA ALA A 20 4.21 -20.21 6.33
C ALA A 20 3.34 -20.11 5.06
N ILE A 21 2.02 -20.04 5.22
CA ILE A 21 1.07 -19.90 4.09
C ILE A 21 1.33 -18.58 3.37
N GLY A 22 1.39 -17.46 4.09
CA GLY A 22 1.64 -16.15 3.49
C GLY A 22 2.98 -16.05 2.75
N GLY A 23 4.04 -16.61 3.34
CA GLY A 23 5.35 -16.69 2.71
C GLY A 23 5.36 -17.56 1.45
N VAL A 24 4.69 -18.72 1.47
CA VAL A 24 4.56 -19.59 0.29
C VAL A 24 3.74 -18.91 -0.81
N LEU A 25 2.64 -18.21 -0.47
CA LEU A 25 1.86 -17.46 -1.44
C LEU A 25 2.69 -16.34 -2.09
N LEU A 26 3.51 -15.63 -1.32
CA LEU A 26 4.44 -14.63 -1.85
C LEU A 26 5.54 -15.27 -2.71
N LEU A 27 6.08 -16.43 -2.31
CA LEU A 27 7.04 -17.19 -3.12
C LEU A 27 6.43 -17.61 -4.48
N LEU A 28 5.16 -17.99 -4.48
CA LEU A 28 4.39 -18.37 -5.65
C LEU A 28 3.75 -17.17 -6.39
N SER A 29 4.03 -15.93 -5.98
CA SER A 29 3.40 -14.73 -6.55
C SER A 29 3.70 -14.53 -8.05
N PHE A 30 4.76 -15.15 -8.58
CA PHE A 30 5.05 -15.15 -10.02
C PHE A 30 3.92 -15.80 -10.87
N LEU A 31 3.07 -16.62 -10.25
CA LEU A 31 1.88 -17.21 -10.87
C LEU A 31 0.69 -16.24 -10.93
N VAL A 32 0.85 -15.01 -10.42
CA VAL A 32 -0.15 -13.95 -10.32
C VAL A 32 -1.28 -14.28 -9.33
N VAL A 33 -1.96 -15.41 -9.48
CA VAL A 33 -3.11 -15.81 -8.63
C VAL A 33 -2.79 -15.79 -7.12
N PRO A 34 -1.64 -16.31 -6.65
CA PRO A 34 -1.32 -16.32 -5.21
C PRO A 34 -1.25 -14.93 -4.56
N VAL A 35 -0.92 -13.89 -5.33
CA VAL A 35 -0.78 -12.52 -4.79
C VAL A 35 -2.11 -11.97 -4.28
N PHE A 36 -3.23 -12.35 -4.89
CA PHE A 36 -4.55 -11.89 -4.47
C PHE A 36 -4.88 -12.40 -3.07
N PHE A 37 -4.55 -13.64 -2.72
CA PHE A 37 -4.77 -14.16 -1.38
C PHE A 37 -3.93 -13.44 -0.31
N VAL A 38 -2.72 -12.98 -0.68
CA VAL A 38 -1.90 -12.15 0.23
C VAL A 38 -2.57 -10.81 0.46
N PHE A 39 -3.04 -10.13 -0.59
CA PHE A 39 -3.75 -8.86 -0.43
C PHE A 39 -5.05 -9.02 0.36
N GLY A 40 -5.80 -10.09 0.13
CA GLY A 40 -6.98 -10.44 0.90
C GLY A 40 -6.67 -10.62 2.39
N TYR A 41 -5.57 -11.30 2.70
CA TYR A 41 -5.11 -11.47 4.07
C TYR A 41 -4.74 -10.13 4.72
N ILE A 42 -4.11 -9.22 3.98
CA ILE A 42 -3.82 -7.86 4.47
C ILE A 42 -5.11 -7.08 4.76
N VAL A 43 -6.12 -7.17 3.90
CA VAL A 43 -7.46 -6.58 4.14
C VAL A 43 -8.07 -7.15 5.41
N ARG A 44 -8.06 -8.48 5.54
CA ARG A 44 -8.63 -9.16 6.70
C ARG A 44 -7.92 -8.79 8.00
N THR A 45 -6.58 -8.72 7.95
CA THR A 45 -5.76 -8.26 9.07
C THR A 45 -6.14 -6.84 9.46
N LEU A 46 -6.26 -5.94 8.48
CA LEU A 46 -6.66 -4.57 8.74
C LEU A 46 -8.06 -4.51 9.38
N ARG A 47 -9.02 -5.29 8.88
CA ARG A 47 -10.39 -5.36 9.42
C ARG A 47 -10.39 -5.86 10.87
N ALA A 48 -9.65 -6.94 11.17
CA ALA A 48 -9.48 -7.48 12.52
C ALA A 48 -8.91 -6.43 13.48
N VAL A 49 -7.85 -5.72 13.08
CA VAL A 49 -7.21 -4.67 13.89
C VAL A 49 -8.14 -3.48 14.13
N LEU A 50 -8.90 -3.06 13.12
CA LEU A 50 -9.90 -1.99 13.25
C LEU A 50 -11.04 -2.39 14.20
N ASN A 51 -11.43 -3.68 14.20
CA ASN A 51 -12.40 -4.24 15.15
C ASN A 51 -11.82 -4.44 16.56
N GLY A 52 -10.49 -4.28 16.72
CA GLY A 52 -9.80 -4.41 18.00
C GLY A 52 -9.44 -5.83 18.40
N GLU A 53 -9.39 -6.74 17.43
CA GLU A 53 -8.91 -8.10 17.64
C GLU A 53 -7.40 -8.09 17.92
N ALA A 54 -6.98 -8.77 18.99
CA ALA A 54 -5.60 -8.81 19.44
C ALA A 54 -4.74 -9.84 18.69
N GLU A 55 -5.38 -10.84 18.07
CA GLU A 55 -4.70 -11.92 17.36
C GLU A 55 -4.79 -11.71 15.83
N PRO A 56 -3.76 -12.10 15.07
CA PRO A 56 -3.83 -12.11 13.62
C PRO A 56 -4.86 -13.13 13.10
N PRO A 57 -5.57 -12.83 12.00
CA PRO A 57 -6.54 -13.75 11.44
C PRO A 57 -5.87 -15.01 10.86
N VAL A 58 -6.69 -16.00 10.51
CA VAL A 58 -6.24 -17.23 9.85
C VAL A 58 -6.55 -17.21 8.34
N PHE A 59 -5.86 -18.07 7.59
CA PHE A 59 -6.19 -18.34 6.20
C PHE A 59 -7.34 -19.36 6.11
N ASP A 60 -8.56 -18.85 6.06
CA ASP A 60 -9.78 -19.58 5.71
C ASP A 60 -10.62 -18.72 4.74
N ASP A 61 -11.82 -19.19 4.40
CA ASP A 61 -12.76 -18.48 3.52
C ASP A 61 -12.10 -17.93 2.24
N TRP A 62 -11.33 -18.79 1.57
CA TRP A 62 -10.47 -18.44 0.43
C TRP A 62 -11.20 -17.69 -0.69
N GLY A 63 -12.49 -17.94 -0.89
CA GLY A 63 -13.31 -17.21 -1.87
C GLY A 63 -13.39 -15.72 -1.55
N ASP A 64 -13.78 -15.39 -0.32
CA ASP A 64 -13.88 -14.01 0.15
C ASP A 64 -12.50 -13.37 0.28
N LEU A 65 -11.51 -14.13 0.74
CA LEU A 65 -10.12 -13.68 0.81
C LEU A 65 -9.59 -13.28 -0.58
N GLY A 66 -9.80 -14.12 -1.59
CA GLY A 66 -9.41 -13.83 -2.96
C GLY A 66 -10.15 -12.62 -3.53
N MET A 67 -11.43 -12.47 -3.21
CA MET A 67 -12.24 -11.33 -3.65
C MET A 67 -11.78 -10.01 -3.03
N ASP A 68 -11.53 -9.97 -1.72
CA ASP A 68 -10.99 -8.80 -1.03
C ASP A 68 -9.61 -8.42 -1.58
N GLY A 69 -8.79 -9.43 -1.90
CA GLY A 69 -7.51 -9.23 -2.58
C GLY A 69 -7.62 -8.65 -3.97
N LEU A 70 -8.61 -9.11 -4.76
CA LEU A 70 -8.87 -8.58 -6.10
C LEU A 70 -9.32 -7.13 -6.06
N LYS A 71 -10.15 -6.74 -5.08
CA LYS A 71 -10.58 -5.35 -4.90
C LYS A 71 -9.40 -4.44 -4.54
N VAL A 72 -8.53 -4.85 -3.62
CA VAL A 72 -7.31 -4.09 -3.29
C VAL A 72 -6.35 -4.02 -4.46
N PHE A 73 -6.21 -5.10 -5.22
CA PHE A 73 -5.44 -5.07 -6.46
C PHE A 73 -6.03 -4.05 -7.45
N ALA A 74 -7.36 -4.03 -7.65
CA ALA A 74 -8.01 -3.06 -8.52
C ALA A 74 -7.77 -1.62 -8.05
N ILE A 75 -7.81 -1.36 -6.74
CA ILE A 75 -7.44 -0.06 -6.17
C ILE A 75 -5.99 0.29 -6.53
N GLY A 76 -5.03 -0.58 -6.20
CA GLY A 76 -3.62 -0.37 -6.51
C GLY A 76 -3.35 -0.19 -8.00
N PHE A 77 -4.05 -0.94 -8.84
CA PHE A 77 -3.97 -0.85 -10.30
C PHE A 77 -4.41 0.53 -10.79
N VAL A 78 -5.56 1.05 -10.34
CA VAL A 78 -6.04 2.40 -10.70
C VAL A 78 -5.04 3.48 -10.26
N TYR A 79 -4.48 3.37 -9.04
CA TYR A 79 -3.44 4.28 -8.58
C TYR A 79 -2.16 4.21 -9.42
N SER A 80 -1.80 3.03 -9.94
CA SER A 80 -0.63 2.83 -10.80
C SER A 80 -0.79 3.42 -12.21
N LEU A 81 -2.03 3.64 -12.67
CA LEU A 81 -2.30 4.24 -13.98
C LEU A 81 -1.79 5.68 -14.06
N ILE A 82 -1.74 6.41 -12.94
CA ILE A 82 -1.27 7.81 -12.92
C ILE A 82 0.23 7.90 -13.30
N PRO A 83 1.15 7.20 -12.60
CA PRO A 83 2.55 7.11 -13.04
C PRO A 83 2.70 6.56 -14.45
N ALA A 84 1.93 5.53 -14.81
CA ALA A 84 2.01 4.91 -16.13
C ALA A 84 1.63 5.89 -17.25
N ALA A 85 0.57 6.68 -17.06
CA ALA A 85 0.15 7.70 -18.01
C ALA A 85 1.20 8.81 -18.15
N ILE A 86 1.78 9.28 -17.04
CA ILE A 86 2.85 10.29 -17.05
C ILE A 86 4.09 9.75 -17.76
N ALA A 87 4.48 8.50 -17.48
CA ALA A 87 5.59 7.83 -18.14
C ALA A 87 5.34 7.70 -19.64
N LEU A 88 4.12 7.31 -20.03
CA LEU A 88 3.72 7.18 -21.42
C LEU A 88 3.81 8.53 -22.15
N VAL A 89 3.28 9.60 -21.57
CA VAL A 89 3.38 10.96 -22.12
C VAL A 89 4.84 11.40 -22.25
N ALA A 90 5.69 11.12 -21.26
CA ALA A 90 7.11 11.42 -21.30
C ALA A 90 7.85 10.65 -22.41
N VAL A 91 7.51 9.37 -22.62
CA VAL A 91 8.06 8.55 -23.71
C VAL A 91 7.60 9.04 -25.08
N PHE A 92 6.32 9.40 -25.24
CA PHE A 92 5.84 9.97 -26.51
C PHE A 92 6.44 11.36 -26.79
N ALA A 93 6.56 12.21 -25.78
CA ALA A 93 7.18 13.52 -25.91
C ALA A 93 8.67 13.41 -26.26
N SER A 94 9.39 12.43 -25.70
CA SER A 94 10.80 12.17 -26.05
C SER A 94 10.95 11.48 -27.42
N GLY A 95 10.07 10.55 -27.78
CA GLY A 95 10.05 9.94 -29.12
C GLY A 95 9.74 10.96 -30.24
N ALA A 96 8.87 11.93 -29.97
CA ALA A 96 8.57 13.04 -30.88
C ALA A 96 9.75 14.02 -31.02
N THR A 97 10.58 14.19 -29.99
CA THR A 97 11.77 15.07 -30.05
C THR A 97 13.02 14.38 -30.59
N LEU A 98 13.14 13.05 -30.46
CA LEU A 98 14.23 12.25 -31.03
C LEU A 98 14.12 12.05 -32.56
N GLY A 99 13.01 12.49 -33.18
CA GLY A 99 12.81 12.44 -34.62
C GLY A 99 13.47 13.55 -35.44
N LEU A 100 13.75 14.74 -34.88
CA LEU A 100 14.28 15.89 -35.64
C LEU A 100 14.97 16.91 -34.71
N GLY A 101 16.31 16.89 -34.58
CA GLY A 101 17.01 18.08 -34.05
C GLY A 101 18.38 17.91 -33.37
N GLY A 102 19.44 17.70 -34.15
CA GLY A 102 20.74 18.35 -33.93
C GLY A 102 21.73 17.74 -32.90
N ASN A 103 22.83 17.20 -33.42
CA ASN A 103 24.02 16.76 -32.68
C ASN A 103 24.84 17.95 -32.13
N GLY A 104 24.34 18.69 -31.15
CA GLY A 104 25.06 19.79 -30.49
C GLY A 104 25.39 19.50 -29.03
N ALA A 105 26.60 19.82 -28.56
CA ALA A 105 27.04 19.59 -27.17
C ALA A 105 26.16 20.26 -26.08
N GLY A 106 25.30 21.23 -26.44
CA GLY A 106 24.29 21.82 -25.57
C GLY A 106 23.02 20.97 -25.37
N SER A 107 22.80 19.93 -26.18
CA SER A 107 21.65 19.03 -26.09
C SER A 107 21.78 18.07 -24.91
N GLY A 108 22.99 17.65 -24.55
CA GLY A 108 23.23 16.70 -23.44
C GLY A 108 22.86 17.27 -22.07
N LEU A 109 23.15 18.55 -21.81
CA LEU A 109 22.81 19.20 -20.54
C LEU A 109 21.29 19.44 -20.41
N ALA A 110 20.63 19.88 -21.49
CA ALA A 110 19.19 20.09 -21.49
C ALA A 110 18.43 18.75 -21.33
N VAL A 111 18.84 17.70 -22.06
CA VAL A 111 18.28 16.35 -21.91
C VAL A 111 18.54 15.80 -20.51
N GLY A 112 19.73 16.00 -19.95
CA GLY A 112 20.08 15.60 -18.59
C GLY A 112 19.24 16.29 -17.52
N LEU A 113 18.99 17.60 -17.64
CA LEU A 113 18.11 18.35 -16.74
C LEU A 113 16.66 17.88 -16.82
N ILE A 114 16.14 17.64 -18.03
CA ILE A 114 14.78 17.12 -18.24
C ILE A 114 14.64 15.72 -17.62
N ALA A 115 15.63 14.84 -17.83
CA ALA A 115 15.65 13.49 -17.26
C ALA A 115 15.71 13.52 -15.72
N LEU A 116 16.52 14.43 -15.15
CA LEU A 116 16.61 14.63 -13.70
C LEU A 116 15.28 15.11 -13.12
N VAL A 117 14.66 16.14 -13.71
CA VAL A 117 13.36 16.66 -13.28
C VAL A 117 12.27 15.59 -13.39
N ALA A 118 12.26 14.83 -14.48
CA ALA A 118 11.31 13.72 -14.67
C ALA A 118 11.51 12.63 -13.62
N THR A 119 12.76 12.26 -13.31
CA THR A 119 13.08 11.24 -12.30
C THR A 119 12.72 11.72 -10.90
N LEU A 120 12.99 12.98 -10.56
CA LEU A 120 12.58 13.59 -9.30
C LEU A 120 11.06 13.64 -9.18
N ALA A 121 10.35 14.07 -10.22
CA ALA A 121 8.89 14.10 -10.24
C ALA A 121 8.29 12.69 -10.06
N MET A 122 8.84 11.68 -10.75
CA MET A 122 8.43 10.28 -10.58
C MET A 122 8.71 9.76 -9.18
N THR A 123 9.86 10.13 -8.59
CA THR A 123 10.20 9.75 -7.22
C THR A 123 9.21 10.34 -6.23
N VAL A 124 8.91 11.63 -6.33
CA VAL A 124 7.91 12.30 -5.49
C VAL A 124 6.52 11.67 -5.66
N LEU A 125 6.11 11.38 -6.89
CA LEU A 125 4.84 10.71 -7.16
C LEU A 125 4.79 9.31 -6.55
N SER A 126 5.87 8.53 -6.66
CA SER A 126 5.94 7.19 -6.07
C SER A 126 5.83 7.21 -4.55
N LEU A 127 6.47 8.19 -3.90
CA LEU A 127 6.37 8.40 -2.45
C LEU A 127 4.97 8.84 -2.05
N ALA A 128 4.34 9.73 -2.82
CA ALA A 128 2.96 10.16 -2.59
C ALA A 128 2.01 8.95 -2.67
N ILE A 129 2.17 8.08 -3.68
CA ILE A 129 1.36 6.86 -3.80
C ILE A 129 1.65 5.89 -2.65
N ALA A 130 2.91 5.68 -2.27
CA ALA A 130 3.27 4.83 -1.13
C ALA A 130 2.68 5.33 0.21
N TYR A 131 2.46 6.63 0.33
CA TYR A 131 1.80 7.24 1.48
C TYR A 131 0.27 7.19 1.40
N VAL A 132 -0.32 7.38 0.22
CA VAL A 132 -1.78 7.45 0.03
C VAL A 132 -2.42 6.06 -0.11
N LEU A 133 -1.71 5.08 -0.65
CA LEU A 133 -2.27 3.75 -0.92
C LEU A 133 -2.73 3.01 0.36
N PRO A 134 -1.97 2.98 1.47
CA PRO A 134 -2.48 2.38 2.71
C PRO A 134 -3.71 3.12 3.25
N ALA A 135 -3.78 4.45 3.10
CA ALA A 135 -4.94 5.24 3.45
C ALA A 135 -6.18 4.88 2.60
N ALA A 136 -5.99 4.65 1.30
CA ALA A 136 -7.05 4.19 0.41
C ALA A 136 -7.59 2.80 0.79
N ILE A 137 -6.70 1.89 1.19
CA ILE A 137 -7.09 0.56 1.69
C ILE A 137 -7.85 0.68 3.01
N VAL A 138 -7.41 1.53 3.94
CA VAL A 138 -8.15 1.80 5.19
C VAL A 138 -9.56 2.35 4.90
N ALA A 139 -9.70 3.33 4.00
CA ALA A 139 -11.00 3.87 3.62
C ALA A 139 -11.92 2.78 3.03
N TYR A 140 -11.38 1.94 2.14
CA TYR A 140 -12.09 0.77 1.62
C TYR A 140 -12.56 -0.18 2.74
N VAL A 141 -11.67 -0.56 3.66
CA VAL A 141 -12.00 -1.52 4.72
C VAL A 141 -13.00 -0.97 5.74
N ARG A 142 -12.95 0.34 6.02
CA ARG A 142 -13.86 0.98 6.99
C ARG A 142 -15.28 1.16 6.46
N THR A 143 -15.44 1.28 5.14
CA THR A 143 -16.72 1.58 4.49
C THR A 143 -17.27 0.42 3.65
N ASP A 144 -16.48 -0.65 3.50
CA ASP A 144 -16.72 -1.76 2.58
C ASP A 144 -17.02 -1.34 1.12
N SER A 145 -16.57 -0.14 0.73
CA SER A 145 -16.82 0.47 -0.57
C SER A 145 -15.52 0.80 -1.30
N ILE A 146 -15.35 0.28 -2.51
CA ILE A 146 -14.19 0.59 -3.37
C ILE A 146 -14.15 2.08 -3.71
N ALA A 147 -15.31 2.74 -3.80
CA ALA A 147 -15.38 4.16 -4.10
C ALA A 147 -14.72 5.03 -3.01
N ALA A 148 -14.79 4.60 -1.75
CA ALA A 148 -14.15 5.29 -0.63
C ALA A 148 -12.62 5.35 -0.76
N ALA A 149 -12.01 4.32 -1.39
CA ALA A 149 -10.59 4.30 -1.68
C ALA A 149 -10.14 5.48 -2.57
N PHE A 150 -11.06 6.12 -3.29
CA PHE A 150 -10.79 7.25 -4.19
C PHE A 150 -11.43 8.56 -3.72
N ALA A 151 -12.08 8.58 -2.55
CA ALA A 151 -12.78 9.75 -2.03
C ALA A 151 -11.78 10.81 -1.50
N PRO A 152 -11.60 11.96 -2.16
CA PRO A 152 -10.54 12.91 -1.78
C PRO A 152 -10.72 13.49 -0.38
N ALA A 153 -11.97 13.67 0.07
CA ALA A 153 -12.29 14.19 1.40
C ALA A 153 -11.81 13.22 2.49
N GLU A 154 -12.11 11.92 2.32
CA GLU A 154 -11.72 10.88 3.27
C GLU A 154 -10.20 10.67 3.27
N LEU A 155 -9.60 10.58 2.07
CA LEU A 155 -8.16 10.43 1.91
C LEU A 155 -7.39 11.60 2.53
N ARG A 156 -7.84 12.84 2.33
CA ARG A 156 -7.18 14.01 2.95
C ARG A 156 -7.26 13.96 4.46
N ARG A 157 -8.42 13.64 5.03
CA ARG A 157 -8.59 13.52 6.48
C ARG A 157 -7.64 12.46 7.06
N LEU A 158 -7.55 11.31 6.40
CA LEU A 158 -6.68 10.23 6.85
C LEU A 158 -5.20 10.60 6.67
N ALA A 159 -4.81 10.99 5.46
CA ALA A 159 -3.43 11.31 5.09
C ALA A 159 -2.85 12.51 5.87
N PHE A 160 -3.65 13.53 6.20
CA PHE A 160 -3.19 14.69 6.98
C PHE A 160 -3.37 14.51 8.50
N SER A 161 -3.92 13.39 8.96
CA SER A 161 -4.00 13.13 10.39
C SER A 161 -2.63 12.74 10.97
N ARG A 162 -2.29 13.32 12.12
CA ARG A 162 -1.05 13.01 12.83
C ARG A 162 -0.96 11.53 13.22
N THR A 163 -2.09 10.95 13.59
CA THR A 163 -2.21 9.55 14.00
C THR A 163 -1.94 8.60 12.83
N TYR A 164 -2.53 8.81 11.66
CA TYR A 164 -2.18 8.03 10.46
C TYR A 164 -0.70 8.16 10.11
N ALA A 165 -0.17 9.39 10.11
CA ALA A 165 1.24 9.63 9.82
C ALA A 165 2.16 8.84 10.77
N THR A 166 1.83 8.77 12.06
CA THR A 166 2.59 7.96 13.01
C THR A 166 2.48 6.44 12.76
N GLY A 167 1.29 5.94 12.40
CA GLY A 167 1.08 4.54 12.02
C GLY A 167 1.88 4.16 10.78
N TRP A 168 1.82 5.00 9.76
CA TRP A 168 2.58 4.84 8.52
C TRP A 168 4.10 4.90 8.78
N LEU A 169 4.58 5.83 9.62
CA LEU A 169 6.00 5.91 9.97
C LEU A 169 6.51 4.65 10.68
N VAL A 170 5.69 4.04 11.55
CA VAL A 170 6.02 2.76 12.18
C VAL A 170 6.06 1.64 11.15
N ALA A 171 5.05 1.54 10.27
CA ALA A 171 5.03 0.55 9.19
C ALA A 171 6.23 0.71 8.24
N PHE A 172 6.61 1.96 7.93
CA PHE A 172 7.79 2.29 7.15
C PHE A 172 9.08 1.86 7.87
N GLY A 173 9.20 2.15 9.17
CA GLY A 173 10.33 1.69 9.99
C GLY A 173 10.46 0.17 10.03
N ILE A 174 9.35 -0.56 10.14
CA ILE A 174 9.32 -2.03 10.07
C ILE A 174 9.78 -2.51 8.69
N SER A 175 9.32 -1.85 7.62
CA SER A 175 9.73 -2.16 6.25
C SER A 175 11.22 -1.93 6.01
N LEU A 176 11.80 -0.88 6.60
CA LEU A 176 13.24 -0.64 6.56
C LEU A 176 14.02 -1.74 7.29
N LEU A 177 13.58 -2.15 8.49
CA LEU A 177 14.20 -3.26 9.21
C LEU A 177 14.11 -4.57 8.43
N ALA A 178 12.95 -4.85 7.84
CA ALA A 178 12.76 -5.99 6.95
C ALA A 178 13.70 -5.92 5.75
N GLY A 179 13.90 -4.74 5.17
CA GLY A 179 14.85 -4.50 4.07
C GLY A 179 16.29 -4.83 4.46
N VAL A 180 16.74 -4.47 5.67
CA VAL A 180 18.07 -4.84 6.19
C VAL A 180 18.18 -6.36 6.34
N VAL A 181 17.17 -7.01 6.93
CA VAL A 181 17.14 -8.48 7.08
C VAL A 181 17.17 -9.18 5.72
N ILE A 182 16.38 -8.72 4.76
CA ILE A 182 16.34 -9.22 3.38
C ILE A 182 17.70 -9.03 2.69
N GLY A 183 18.35 -7.88 2.89
CA GLY A 183 19.70 -7.61 2.37
C GLY A 183 20.73 -8.62 2.88
N VAL A 184 20.70 -8.94 4.18
CA VAL A 184 21.56 -9.97 4.78
C VAL A 184 21.21 -11.37 4.26
N LEU A 185 19.93 -11.70 4.16
CA LEU A 185 19.47 -12.99 3.64
C LEU A 185 19.93 -13.23 2.20
N ASN A 186 19.88 -12.21 1.35
CA ASN A 186 20.33 -12.31 -0.04
C ASN A 186 21.84 -12.52 -0.19
N ALA A 187 22.64 -12.32 0.85
CA ALA A 187 24.06 -12.67 0.84
C ALA A 187 24.29 -14.20 0.82
N VAL A 188 23.26 -15.00 1.13
CA VAL A 188 23.32 -16.46 1.15
C VAL A 188 22.25 -17.03 0.21
N VAL A 189 22.61 -17.98 -0.65
CA VAL A 189 21.69 -18.55 -1.68
C VAL A 189 20.40 -19.10 -1.06
N ILE A 190 20.50 -19.76 0.10
CA ILE A 190 19.32 -20.30 0.82
C ILE A 190 18.49 -19.17 1.44
N GLY A 191 19.11 -18.05 1.81
CA GLY A 191 18.42 -16.92 2.43
C GLY A 191 17.42 -16.24 1.49
N ALA A 192 17.63 -16.31 0.17
CA ALA A 192 16.66 -15.83 -0.81
C ALA A 192 15.27 -16.50 -0.68
N VAL A 193 15.22 -17.77 -0.26
CA VAL A 193 13.96 -18.51 -0.03
C VAL A 193 13.21 -17.97 1.18
N LEU A 194 13.90 -17.35 2.15
CA LEU A 194 13.29 -16.78 3.36
C LEU A 194 12.74 -15.37 3.14
N VAL A 195 13.13 -14.69 2.04
CA VAL A 195 12.70 -13.32 1.73
C VAL A 195 11.17 -13.17 1.74
N PRO A 196 10.39 -14.01 1.04
CA PRO A 196 8.93 -13.90 1.04
C PRO A 196 8.31 -14.00 2.44
N PHE A 197 8.87 -14.81 3.34
CA PHE A 197 8.36 -14.98 4.70
C PHE A 197 8.61 -13.72 5.55
N VAL A 198 9.79 -13.11 5.42
CA VAL A 198 10.11 -11.83 6.07
C VAL A 198 9.25 -10.71 5.51
N THR A 199 9.04 -10.68 4.19
CA THR A 199 8.15 -9.72 3.54
C THR A 199 6.72 -9.85 4.03
N PHE A 200 6.17 -11.07 4.10
CA PHE A 200 4.82 -11.29 4.63
C PHE A 200 4.70 -10.79 6.07
N TYR A 201 5.64 -11.19 6.94
CA TYR A 201 5.69 -10.76 8.32
C TYR A 201 5.67 -9.24 8.47
N ALA A 202 6.53 -8.55 7.71
CA ALA A 202 6.63 -7.10 7.75
C ALA A 202 5.35 -6.40 7.28
N ASN A 203 4.67 -6.96 6.28
CA ASN A 203 3.39 -6.43 5.81
C ASN A 203 2.31 -6.57 6.89
N VAL A 204 2.16 -7.73 7.53
CA VAL A 204 1.17 -7.94 8.61
C VAL A 204 1.45 -6.99 9.79
N ALA A 205 2.71 -6.88 10.21
CA ALA A 205 3.13 -5.95 11.25
C ALA A 205 2.86 -4.48 10.89
N GLY A 206 3.14 -4.10 9.64
CA GLY A 206 2.84 -2.75 9.13
C GLY A 206 1.34 -2.45 9.08
N THR A 207 0.53 -3.42 8.66
CA THR A 207 -0.93 -3.32 8.66
C THR A 207 -1.48 -3.13 10.06
N TYR A 208 -0.95 -3.85 11.06
CA TYR A 208 -1.30 -3.63 12.46
C TYR A 208 -0.98 -2.19 12.89
N ALA A 209 0.24 -1.70 12.63
CA ALA A 209 0.62 -0.35 13.00
C ALA A 209 -0.29 0.73 12.40
N VAL A 210 -0.64 0.61 11.11
CA VAL A 210 -1.56 1.54 10.43
C VAL A 210 -2.98 1.40 10.98
N GLY A 211 -3.49 0.17 11.12
CA GLY A 211 -4.84 -0.11 11.60
C GLY A 211 -5.08 0.40 13.02
N THR A 212 -4.17 0.11 13.95
CA THR A 212 -4.27 0.58 15.34
C THR A 212 -4.23 2.11 15.41
N ALA A 213 -3.40 2.76 14.58
CA ALA A 213 -3.27 4.20 14.60
C ALA A 213 -4.52 4.95 14.12
N VAL A 214 -5.33 4.33 13.26
CA VAL A 214 -6.54 4.95 12.67
C VAL A 214 -7.85 4.41 13.26
N ARG A 215 -7.78 3.41 14.13
CA ARG A 215 -8.95 2.74 14.73
C ARG A 215 -9.93 3.71 15.39
N ASP A 216 -9.42 4.68 16.15
CA ASP A 216 -10.26 5.63 16.91
C ASP A 216 -10.71 6.85 16.09
N MET A 217 -10.38 6.90 14.80
CA MET A 217 -10.85 7.98 13.95
C MET A 217 -12.33 7.78 13.62
N PRO A 218 -13.15 8.85 13.54
CA PRO A 218 -14.50 8.74 13.00
C PRO A 218 -14.48 8.42 11.49
N VAL A 219 -15.48 7.73 10.97
CA VAL A 219 -15.71 7.58 9.51
C VAL A 219 -16.35 8.89 9.01
N VAL A 220 -16.15 9.26 7.75
CA VAL A 220 -16.95 10.35 7.15
C VAL A 220 -18.17 9.70 6.53
N ASP A 221 -19.33 9.79 7.18
CA ASP A 221 -20.58 9.40 6.51
C ASP A 221 -20.84 10.39 5.38
N ALA A 222 -20.98 9.87 4.15
CA ALA A 222 -21.33 10.64 2.96
C ALA A 222 -22.82 11.05 2.96
N GLY A 223 -23.36 11.45 4.12
CA GLY A 223 -24.81 11.54 4.36
C GLY A 223 -25.33 12.76 5.12
N ASP A 224 -24.48 13.65 5.66
CA ASP A 224 -24.95 14.91 6.28
C ASP A 224 -24.87 16.08 5.30
N GLU A 225 -25.54 15.93 4.16
CA GLU A 225 -26.19 17.08 3.52
C GLU A 225 -27.65 17.05 3.99
N THR A 226 -27.91 17.53 5.21
CA THR A 226 -29.26 18.05 5.50
C THR A 226 -29.40 19.34 4.69
N PRO A 227 -30.23 19.38 3.63
CA PRO A 227 -30.53 20.64 2.95
C PRO A 227 -31.27 21.51 3.95
N ASP A 228 -30.83 22.76 4.04
CA ASP A 228 -31.37 23.81 4.88
C ASP A 228 -32.87 23.68 5.13
N ALA A 229 -33.24 23.59 6.40
CA ALA A 229 -34.60 23.80 6.83
C ALA A 229 -35.06 25.18 6.34
N GLN A 230 -35.87 25.18 5.30
CA GLN A 230 -36.55 26.32 4.74
C GLN A 230 -37.32 27.04 5.85
N PRO A 231 -37.02 28.33 6.15
CA PRO A 231 -37.85 29.08 7.08
C PRO A 231 -39.15 29.44 6.36
N ALA A 232 -40.23 28.74 6.75
CA ALA A 232 -41.58 29.23 6.55
C ALA A 232 -41.88 30.26 7.65
N ALA A 233 -41.86 31.54 7.31
CA ALA A 233 -42.66 32.61 7.92
C ALA A 233 -42.64 33.84 7.02
#